data_AF-A0A6V7PCQ3-F1
#
_entry.id   AF-A0A6V7PCQ3-F1
#
_cell.length_a   1.000
_cell.length_b   1.000
_cell.length_c   1.000
_cell.angle_alpha   90.00
_cell.angle_beta   90.00
_cell.angle_gamma   90.00
#
_symmetry.space_group_name_H-M   'P 1'
#
loop_
_entity.id
_entity.type
_entity.pdbx_description
1 polymer ?
#
loop_
_entity_poly.entity_id
_entity_poly.type
_entity_poly.pdbx_seq_one_letter_code
_entity_poly.pdbx_strand_id
1 'polypeptide(L)'
;MLNVFFICRNSSPILRLKMSDVVKILEDDGVGLLRDGCHKKEPLWIVFVMSGTINLTSTLMVLSFKMIDGRGQGVKITDKGLRLEKSEHVIICNLQFEGGDKENVDAIQIKSKSTNIWIVRWNLRNYADNLIDVSHESTNITISSKCCFEMHDKTMLIGRSPDDIGDRSIAVTIHCCFFDSTI
;
A
#
# COMPACT_ATOMS: atom_id res chain seq x y z
N MET A 1 -10.36 3.27 -22.51
CA MET A 1 -9.52 4.02 -21.55
C MET A 1 -10.45 4.50 -20.43
N LEU A 2 -10.53 3.80 -19.31
CA LEU A 2 -11.50 4.10 -18.26
C LEU A 2 -10.93 5.19 -17.34
N ASN A 3 -11.41 6.43 -17.50
CA ASN A 3 -11.16 7.52 -16.57
C ASN A 3 -12.01 7.27 -15.31
N VAL A 4 -11.41 6.68 -14.27
CA VAL A 4 -12.02 6.71 -12.93
C VAL A 4 -11.72 8.08 -12.32
N PHE A 5 -12.59 9.05 -12.63
CA PHE A 5 -12.76 10.25 -11.82
C PHE A 5 -13.50 9.85 -10.54
N PHE A 6 -12.87 9.97 -9.39
CA PHE A 6 -13.64 10.10 -8.16
C PHE A 6 -14.30 11.48 -8.18
N ILE A 7 -15.63 11.48 -8.37
CA ILE A 7 -16.46 12.67 -8.31
C ILE A 7 -16.52 13.10 -6.84
N CYS A 8 -15.75 14.11 -6.45
CA CYS A 8 -16.13 14.92 -5.30
C CYS A 8 -17.06 16.03 -5.82
N ARG A 9 -18.37 15.80 -5.75
CA ARG A 9 -19.34 16.88 -5.98
C ARG A 9 -19.23 17.82 -4.79
N ASN A 10 -18.64 19.00 -4.98
CA ASN A 10 -19.14 20.21 -4.33
C ASN A 10 -18.70 21.46 -5.09
N SER A 11 -19.69 22.05 -5.74
CA SER A 11 -19.67 23.37 -6.38
C SER A 11 -19.88 24.45 -5.32
N SER A 12 -18.79 24.92 -4.70
CA SER A 12 -18.76 26.17 -3.90
C SER A 12 -17.36 26.80 -4.02
N PRO A 13 -17.23 28.07 -4.50
CA PRO A 13 -15.94 28.64 -4.88
C PRO A 13 -15.08 29.17 -3.71
N ILE A 14 -15.38 28.86 -2.44
CA ILE A 14 -14.75 29.51 -1.27
C ILE A 14 -13.90 28.57 -0.38
N LEU A 15 -13.85 27.27 -0.67
CA LEU A 15 -12.98 26.33 0.05
C LEU A 15 -12.19 25.47 -0.94
N ARG A 16 -11.02 25.94 -1.38
CA ARG A 16 -9.98 25.04 -1.89
C ARG A 16 -9.46 24.22 -0.69
N LEU A 17 -10.21 23.19 -0.31
CA LEU A 17 -9.73 22.16 0.59
C LEU A 17 -8.47 21.57 -0.07
N LYS A 18 -7.31 21.70 0.57
CA LYS A 18 -6.11 20.93 0.22
C LYS A 18 -6.43 19.47 0.53
N MET A 19 -7.10 18.81 -0.41
CA MET A 19 -7.52 17.42 -0.27
C MET A 19 -6.40 16.45 -0.65
N SER A 20 -5.28 17.00 -1.13
CA SER A 20 -4.10 16.26 -1.53
C SER A 20 -2.83 16.83 -0.89
N ASP A 21 -2.03 15.94 -0.31
CA ASP A 21 -0.66 16.23 0.07
C ASP A 21 0.28 15.82 -1.07
N VAL A 22 1.20 16.71 -1.42
CA VAL A 22 2.09 16.54 -2.57
C VAL A 22 3.50 16.25 -2.06
N VAL A 23 3.98 15.03 -2.31
CA VAL A 23 5.34 14.61 -1.99
C VAL A 23 6.29 15.17 -3.05
N LYS A 24 7.14 16.12 -2.62
CA LYS A 24 8.09 16.83 -3.49
C LYS A 24 9.53 16.35 -3.38
N ILE A 25 9.82 15.58 -2.34
CA ILE A 25 11.15 15.06 -2.04
C ILE A 25 10.96 13.57 -1.73
N LEU A 26 11.85 12.73 -2.26
CA LEU A 26 11.80 11.28 -2.09
C LEU A 26 12.78 10.83 -1.01
N GLU A 27 12.57 11.34 0.20
CA GLU A 27 13.27 10.92 1.41
C GLU A 27 12.30 10.21 2.36
N ASP A 28 12.86 9.46 3.31
CA ASP A 28 12.06 8.61 4.20
C ASP A 28 11.18 9.41 5.16
N ASP A 29 11.76 10.38 5.88
CA ASP A 29 11.09 11.07 6.98
C ASP A 29 11.35 12.57 6.97
N GLY A 30 10.33 13.34 7.35
CA GLY A 30 10.30 14.79 7.25
C GLY A 30 8.90 15.31 6.91
N VAL A 31 8.64 16.56 7.30
CA VAL A 31 7.35 17.22 7.06
C VAL A 31 7.08 17.34 5.56
N GLY A 32 5.90 16.91 5.12
CA GLY A 32 5.50 16.93 3.72
C GLY A 32 6.07 15.79 2.87
N LEU A 33 6.72 14.80 3.49
CA LEU A 33 7.15 13.57 2.83
C LEU A 33 6.10 12.47 2.94
N LEU A 34 6.36 11.33 2.29
CA LEU A 34 5.44 10.18 2.29
C LEU A 34 5.10 9.73 3.72
N ARG A 35 6.10 9.59 4.59
CA ARG A 35 5.91 9.11 5.96
C ARG A 35 5.05 10.04 6.81
N ASP A 36 5.26 11.35 6.71
CA ASP A 36 4.42 12.36 7.36
C ASP A 36 2.97 12.25 6.87
N GLY A 37 2.76 12.20 5.56
CA GLY A 37 1.43 12.02 4.97
C GLY A 37 0.70 10.76 5.44
N CYS A 38 1.42 9.63 5.53
CA CYS A 38 0.85 8.36 5.99
C CYS A 38 0.46 8.36 7.48
N HIS A 39 1.15 9.13 8.32
CA HIS A 39 0.91 9.22 9.77
C HIS A 39 -0.10 10.29 10.18
N LYS A 40 -0.46 11.21 9.29
CA LYS A 40 -1.50 12.20 9.55
C LYS A 40 -2.86 11.53 9.79
N LYS A 41 -3.62 12.05 10.75
CA LYS A 41 -4.91 11.47 11.15
C LYS A 41 -6.04 11.84 10.19
N GLU A 42 -5.90 12.99 9.54
CA GLU A 42 -6.84 13.46 8.53
C GLU A 42 -6.82 12.59 7.26
N PRO A 43 -7.95 12.52 6.53
CA PRO A 43 -7.98 11.90 5.21
C PRO A 43 -7.07 12.63 4.22
N LEU A 44 -6.23 11.88 3.50
CA LEU A 44 -5.28 12.47 2.55
C LEU A 44 -5.17 11.68 1.26
N TRP A 45 -5.14 12.41 0.15
CA TRP A 45 -4.66 11.92 -1.13
C TRP A 45 -3.19 12.32 -1.32
N ILE A 46 -2.28 11.37 -1.18
CA ILE A 46 -0.84 11.54 -1.30
C ILE A 46 -0.44 11.27 -2.76
N VAL A 47 0.15 12.27 -3.41
CA VAL A 47 0.62 12.20 -4.81
C VAL A 47 2.09 12.57 -4.91
N PHE A 48 2.74 12.10 -5.97
CA PHE A 48 4.17 12.34 -6.22
C PHE A 48 4.36 13.24 -7.45
N VAL A 49 5.27 14.21 -7.37
CA VAL A 49 5.61 15.09 -8.51
C VAL A 49 6.81 14.61 -9.31
N MET A 50 7.51 13.60 -8.81
CA MET A 50 8.71 13.05 -9.45
C MET A 50 8.80 11.54 -9.25
N SER A 51 9.50 10.89 -10.18
CA SER A 51 9.86 9.48 -10.11
C SER A 51 11.17 9.30 -9.33
N GLY A 52 11.36 8.14 -8.73
CA GLY A 52 12.58 7.83 -7.99
C GLY A 52 12.34 6.80 -6.90
N THR A 53 13.31 6.69 -6.01
CA THR A 53 13.35 5.67 -4.95
C THR A 53 13.27 6.32 -3.58
N ILE A 54 12.43 5.79 -2.71
CA ILE A 54 12.37 6.12 -1.28
C ILE A 54 12.91 4.92 -0.51
N ASN A 55 14.09 5.10 0.10
CA ASN A 55 14.70 4.09 0.97
C ASN A 55 14.14 4.24 2.38
N LEU A 56 13.33 3.28 2.84
CA LEU A 56 12.71 3.36 4.15
C LEU A 56 13.72 2.91 5.23
N THR A 57 13.90 3.72 6.28
CA THR A 57 14.76 3.34 7.43
C THR A 57 14.04 2.41 8.41
N SER A 58 12.71 2.44 8.40
CA SER A 58 11.83 1.60 9.23
C SER A 58 10.53 1.29 8.49
N THR A 59 9.79 0.26 8.92
CA THR A 59 8.47 -0.04 8.39
C THR A 59 7.58 1.20 8.41
N LEU A 60 6.97 1.52 7.27
CA LEU A 60 6.12 2.69 7.13
C LEU A 60 4.67 2.35 7.50
N MET A 61 4.20 2.90 8.63
CA MET A 61 2.81 2.78 9.03
C MET A 61 1.93 3.66 8.14
N VAL A 62 0.83 3.09 7.64
CA VAL A 62 -0.18 3.84 6.89
C VAL A 62 -1.48 3.83 7.67
N LEU A 63 -1.90 5.00 8.16
CA LEU A 63 -3.16 5.14 8.89
C LEU A 63 -4.38 5.10 7.96
N SER A 64 -5.57 5.07 8.56
CA SER A 64 -6.85 5.09 7.85
C SER A 64 -7.03 6.31 6.93
N PHE A 65 -7.95 6.17 5.97
CA PHE A 65 -8.40 7.22 5.06
C PHE A 65 -7.26 7.81 4.20
N LYS A 66 -6.45 6.93 3.62
CA LYS A 66 -5.33 7.32 2.75
C LYS A 66 -5.55 6.84 1.34
N MET A 67 -5.27 7.72 0.39
CA MET A 67 -5.06 7.36 -1.01
C MET A 67 -3.61 7.68 -1.37
N ILE A 68 -2.76 6.67 -1.54
CA ILE A 68 -1.39 6.85 -2.02
C ILE A 68 -1.38 6.53 -3.51
N ASP A 69 -1.10 7.53 -4.34
CA ASP A 69 -1.25 7.43 -5.78
C ASP A 69 0.06 7.79 -6.50
N GLY A 70 0.79 6.75 -6.91
CA GLY A 70 2.00 6.87 -7.71
C GLY A 70 1.75 7.06 -9.21
N ARG A 71 0.49 7.21 -9.68
CA ARG A 71 0.21 7.33 -11.13
C ARG A 71 0.99 8.48 -11.76
N GLY A 72 1.49 8.22 -12.97
CA GLY A 72 2.29 9.19 -13.72
C GLY A 72 3.73 9.29 -13.26
N GLN A 73 4.11 8.58 -12.20
CA GLN A 73 5.48 8.50 -11.70
C GLN A 73 5.91 7.03 -11.51
N GLY A 74 7.20 6.77 -11.66
CA GLY A 74 7.84 5.52 -11.25
C GLY A 74 8.39 5.66 -9.85
N VAL A 75 7.54 5.47 -8.83
CA VAL A 75 7.94 5.55 -7.42
C VAL A 75 8.24 4.15 -6.91
N LYS A 76 9.48 3.96 -6.46
CA LYS A 76 9.96 2.71 -5.85
C LYS A 76 10.19 2.90 -4.36
N ILE A 77 9.74 1.92 -3.57
CA ILE A 77 9.97 1.79 -2.14
C ILE A 77 10.94 0.63 -1.91
N THR A 78 11.94 0.82 -1.06
CA THR A 78 13.03 -0.14 -0.83
C THR A 78 13.37 -0.26 0.65
N ASP A 79 14.21 -1.25 0.99
CA ASP A 79 14.74 -1.60 2.32
C ASP A 79 13.70 -2.09 3.35
N LYS A 80 12.53 -1.45 3.46
CA LYS A 80 11.42 -1.85 4.33
C LYS A 80 10.10 -1.92 3.55
N GLY A 81 9.03 -2.29 4.25
CA GLY A 81 7.68 -2.41 3.71
C GLY A 81 6.69 -1.41 4.31
N LEU A 82 5.44 -1.51 3.89
CA LEU A 82 4.32 -0.81 4.53
C LEU A 82 3.61 -1.72 5.53
N ARG A 83 3.04 -1.10 6.56
CA ARG A 83 2.14 -1.78 7.50
C ARG A 83 0.87 -0.98 7.70
N LEU A 84 -0.26 -1.61 7.37
CA LEU A 84 -1.60 -1.18 7.66
C LEU A 84 -2.06 -1.96 8.89
N GLU A 85 -2.10 -1.29 10.03
CA GLU A 85 -2.51 -1.91 11.29
C GLU A 85 -3.71 -1.17 11.86
N LYS A 86 -4.80 -1.89 12.16
CA LYS A 86 -6.07 -1.29 12.60
C LYS A 86 -6.52 -0.13 11.69
N SER A 87 -6.28 -0.29 10.40
CA SER A 87 -6.46 0.77 9.41
C SER A 87 -7.62 0.44 8.49
N GLU A 88 -8.38 1.47 8.11
CA GLU A 88 -9.52 1.33 7.22
C GLU A 88 -9.55 2.35 6.09
N HIS A 89 -10.20 1.99 4.99
CA HIS A 89 -10.40 2.87 3.84
C HIS A 89 -9.08 3.40 3.26
N VAL A 90 -8.22 2.47 2.85
CA VAL A 90 -6.92 2.80 2.25
C VAL A 90 -6.84 2.28 0.81
N ILE A 91 -6.45 3.13 -0.12
CA ILE A 91 -6.16 2.77 -1.51
C ILE A 91 -4.70 3.08 -1.77
N ILE A 92 -3.95 2.12 -2.30
CA ILE A 92 -2.58 2.35 -2.71
C ILE A 92 -2.38 1.87 -4.13
N CYS A 93 -1.84 2.75 -4.96
CA CYS A 93 -1.86 2.59 -6.40
C CYS A 93 -0.50 2.94 -7.02
N ASN A 94 -0.06 2.10 -7.97
CA ASN A 94 1.05 2.40 -8.87
C ASN A 94 2.40 2.65 -8.16
N LEU A 95 2.76 1.76 -7.23
CA LEU A 95 4.05 1.75 -6.55
C LEU A 95 4.84 0.49 -6.89
N GLN A 96 6.16 0.58 -6.77
CA GLN A 96 7.09 -0.55 -6.92
C GLN A 96 7.75 -0.84 -5.57
N PHE A 97 7.89 -2.11 -5.21
CA PHE A 97 8.51 -2.56 -3.97
C PHE A 97 9.61 -3.57 -4.32
N GLU A 98 10.84 -3.27 -3.89
CA GLU A 98 12.01 -4.11 -4.18
C GLU A 98 13.10 -3.92 -3.12
N GLY A 99 13.84 -4.98 -2.79
CA GLY A 99 15.06 -4.86 -1.99
C GLY A 99 14.81 -4.75 -0.50
N GLY A 100 13.73 -5.37 -0.01
CA GLY A 100 13.55 -5.67 1.41
C GLY A 100 14.15 -7.03 1.76
N ASP A 101 15.33 -7.34 1.24
CA ASP A 101 16.02 -8.63 1.32
C ASP A 101 16.81 -8.82 2.63
N LYS A 102 16.77 -7.82 3.51
CA LYS A 102 17.35 -7.86 4.85
C LYS A 102 16.27 -8.14 5.89
N GLU A 103 16.57 -9.06 6.83
CA GLU A 103 15.83 -9.31 8.07
C GLU A 103 14.30 -9.36 7.96
N ASN A 104 13.70 -10.55 7.79
CA ASN A 104 12.26 -10.86 8.00
C ASN A 104 11.26 -9.71 7.73
N VAL A 105 11.43 -9.04 6.59
CA VAL A 105 10.62 -7.90 6.16
C VAL A 105 9.65 -8.41 5.11
N ASP A 106 8.37 -8.14 5.35
CA ASP A 106 7.34 -8.24 4.32
C ASP A 106 7.25 -6.94 3.54
N ALA A 107 6.94 -6.99 2.24
CA ALA A 107 6.72 -5.77 1.46
C ALA A 107 5.48 -5.04 1.95
N ILE A 108 4.38 -5.77 2.19
CA ILE A 108 3.12 -5.23 2.69
C ILE A 108 2.50 -6.11 3.76
N GLN A 109 2.17 -5.48 4.89
CA GLN A 109 1.48 -6.12 6.00
C GLN A 109 0.13 -5.45 6.23
N ILE A 110 -0.94 -6.22 6.17
CA ILE A 110 -2.31 -5.80 6.52
C ILE A 110 -2.72 -6.62 7.74
N LYS A 111 -2.71 -5.97 8.90
CA LYS A 111 -2.80 -6.64 10.21
C LYS A 111 -3.85 -6.00 11.10
N SER A 112 -4.25 -6.77 12.12
CA SER A 112 -5.03 -6.34 13.27
C SER A 112 -6.34 -5.64 12.88
N LYS A 113 -7.31 -6.39 12.35
CA LYS A 113 -8.67 -5.91 12.01
C LYS A 113 -8.69 -4.76 10.99
N SER A 114 -7.69 -4.71 10.11
CA SER A 114 -7.69 -3.73 9.02
C SER A 114 -8.74 -4.09 7.98
N THR A 115 -9.44 -3.10 7.41
CA THR A 115 -10.59 -3.36 6.52
C THR A 115 -10.74 -2.34 5.40
N ASN A 116 -11.41 -2.71 4.31
CA ASN A 116 -11.67 -1.82 3.17
C ASN A 116 -10.37 -1.29 2.55
N ILE A 117 -9.47 -2.19 2.15
CA ILE A 117 -8.17 -1.84 1.57
C ILE A 117 -8.08 -2.31 0.12
N TRP A 118 -7.56 -1.44 -0.75
CA TRP A 118 -7.37 -1.74 -2.16
C TRP A 118 -5.92 -1.51 -2.61
N ILE A 119 -5.25 -2.59 -3.01
CA ILE A 119 -3.92 -2.59 -3.62
C ILE A 119 -4.10 -2.76 -5.13
N VAL A 120 -3.61 -1.80 -5.92
CA VAL A 120 -3.88 -1.78 -7.37
C VAL A 120 -2.67 -1.35 -8.21
N ARG A 121 -2.32 -2.13 -9.23
CA ARG A 121 -1.20 -1.85 -10.16
C ARG A 121 0.17 -1.74 -9.49
N TRP A 122 0.53 -2.69 -8.64
CA TRP A 122 1.84 -2.72 -7.99
C TRP A 122 2.85 -3.61 -8.71
N ASN A 123 4.14 -3.36 -8.53
CA ASN A 123 5.18 -4.35 -8.84
C ASN A 123 5.90 -4.70 -7.52
N LEU A 124 5.93 -5.97 -7.15
CA LEU A 124 6.50 -6.45 -5.90
C LEU A 124 7.48 -7.61 -6.19
N ARG A 125 8.70 -7.51 -5.66
CA ARG A 125 9.73 -8.54 -5.83
C ARG A 125 10.81 -8.47 -4.76
N ASN A 126 11.55 -9.57 -4.58
CA ASN A 126 12.78 -9.62 -3.78
C ASN A 126 12.66 -9.01 -2.36
N TYR A 127 11.86 -9.65 -1.51
CA TYR A 127 11.77 -9.40 -0.07
C TYR A 127 12.24 -10.64 0.72
N ALA A 128 12.58 -10.45 1.98
CA ALA A 128 13.13 -11.51 2.82
C ALA A 128 12.07 -12.49 3.35
N ASP A 129 10.83 -12.04 3.55
CA ASP A 129 9.72 -12.91 3.99
C ASP A 129 8.54 -12.90 3.01
N ASN A 130 7.44 -12.17 3.24
CA ASN A 130 6.30 -12.21 2.31
C ASN A 130 6.22 -10.95 1.42
N LEU A 131 5.74 -11.06 0.18
CA LEU A 131 5.34 -9.85 -0.56
C LEU A 131 4.08 -9.23 0.05
N ILE A 132 3.06 -10.03 0.35
CA ILE A 132 1.85 -9.56 1.02
C ILE A 132 1.48 -10.52 2.17
N ASP A 133 1.29 -9.97 3.36
CA ASP A 133 0.75 -10.65 4.53
C ASP A 133 -0.60 -10.00 4.91
N VAL A 134 -1.68 -10.78 4.83
CA VAL A 134 -3.02 -10.43 5.35
C VAL A 134 -3.35 -11.37 6.50
N SER A 135 -3.40 -10.84 7.71
CA SER A 135 -3.60 -11.65 8.94
C SER A 135 -4.34 -10.88 10.03
N HIS A 136 -4.68 -11.59 11.11
CA HIS A 136 -5.29 -11.04 12.33
C HIS A 136 -6.62 -10.33 12.06
N GLU A 137 -7.61 -11.08 11.56
CA GLU A 137 -9.00 -10.64 11.31
C GLU A 137 -9.12 -9.50 10.28
N SER A 138 -8.09 -9.28 9.46
CA SER A 138 -8.14 -8.25 8.41
C SER A 138 -8.99 -8.70 7.22
N THR A 139 -9.95 -7.88 6.78
CA THR A 139 -10.99 -8.34 5.84
C THR A 139 -11.37 -7.28 4.81
N ASN A 140 -12.17 -7.65 3.81
CA ASN A 140 -12.55 -6.80 2.69
C ASN A 140 -11.34 -6.13 2.00
N ILE A 141 -10.40 -6.98 1.59
CA ILE A 141 -9.17 -6.58 0.91
C ILE A 141 -9.29 -6.92 -0.58
N THR A 142 -8.91 -6.00 -1.46
CA THR A 142 -8.81 -6.27 -2.89
C THR A 142 -7.38 -6.05 -3.38
N ILE A 143 -6.82 -7.02 -4.08
CA ILE A 143 -5.50 -6.95 -4.74
C ILE A 143 -5.76 -7.16 -6.23
N SER A 144 -5.46 -6.16 -7.06
CA SER A 144 -5.99 -6.20 -8.43
C SER A 144 -5.19 -5.48 -9.50
N SER A 145 -5.52 -5.84 -10.75
CA SER A 145 -5.21 -5.12 -11.99
C SER A 145 -3.73 -4.81 -12.18
N LYS A 146 -3.04 -5.65 -12.97
CA LYS A 146 -1.62 -5.47 -13.31
C LYS A 146 -0.73 -5.35 -12.08
N CYS A 147 -1.13 -5.95 -10.95
CA CYS A 147 -0.15 -6.26 -9.92
C CYS A 147 0.79 -7.34 -10.47
N CYS A 148 2.09 -7.11 -10.38
CA CYS A 148 3.14 -8.02 -10.83
C CYS A 148 3.91 -8.52 -9.61
N PHE A 149 3.94 -9.83 -9.42
CA PHE A 149 4.70 -10.50 -8.37
C PHE A 149 5.82 -11.29 -9.04
N GLU A 150 7.07 -10.92 -8.76
CA GLU A 150 8.23 -11.45 -9.48
C GLU A 150 9.32 -11.94 -8.53
N MET A 151 10.04 -13.00 -8.92
CA MET A 151 11.29 -13.45 -8.27
C MET A 151 11.17 -13.55 -6.73
N HIS A 152 10.20 -14.32 -6.26
CA HIS A 152 9.89 -14.41 -4.83
C HIS A 152 9.30 -15.77 -4.45
N ASP A 153 9.69 -16.33 -3.31
CA ASP A 153 9.12 -17.57 -2.78
C ASP A 153 7.74 -17.34 -2.13
N LYS A 154 7.66 -16.57 -1.04
CA LYS A 154 6.41 -16.37 -0.30
C LYS A 154 5.63 -15.17 -0.82
N THR A 155 4.88 -15.37 -1.89
CA THR A 155 4.18 -14.26 -2.56
C THR A 155 3.03 -13.69 -1.72
N MET A 156 2.14 -14.53 -1.18
CA MET A 156 1.03 -14.05 -0.35
C MET A 156 0.77 -15.00 0.81
N LEU A 157 0.69 -14.46 2.02
CA LEU A 157 0.18 -15.13 3.21
C LEU A 157 -1.20 -14.56 3.55
N ILE A 158 -2.20 -15.43 3.67
CA ILE A 158 -3.59 -15.06 4.02
C ILE A 158 -4.03 -15.96 5.18
N GLY A 159 -4.06 -15.40 6.38
CA GLY A 159 -4.23 -16.13 7.63
C GLY A 159 -2.93 -16.84 8.05
N ARG A 160 -2.48 -16.62 9.29
CA ARG A 160 -1.13 -17.03 9.73
C ARG A 160 -1.09 -18.38 10.44
N SER A 161 -2.15 -18.75 11.14
CA SER A 161 -2.19 -19.97 11.96
C SER A 161 -3.58 -20.60 11.96
N PRO A 162 -3.70 -21.94 11.97
CA PRO A 162 -4.99 -22.61 12.19
C PRO A 162 -5.60 -22.31 13.57
N ASP A 163 -4.79 -21.91 14.55
CA ASP A 163 -5.25 -21.54 15.90
C ASP A 163 -5.86 -20.13 15.95
N ASP A 164 -5.61 -19.29 14.94
CA ASP A 164 -6.15 -17.94 14.82
C ASP A 164 -7.60 -17.99 14.33
N ILE A 165 -8.51 -18.49 15.16
CA ILE A 165 -9.93 -18.70 14.81
C ILE A 165 -10.64 -17.43 14.30
N GLY A 166 -10.16 -16.24 14.66
CA GLY A 166 -10.67 -14.96 14.17
C GLY A 166 -10.43 -14.76 12.67
N ASP A 167 -9.38 -15.39 12.12
CA ASP A 167 -9.01 -15.28 10.70
C ASP A 167 -10.04 -15.94 9.77
N ARG A 168 -11.04 -16.65 10.30
CA ARG A 168 -12.23 -17.09 9.53
C ARG A 168 -13.01 -15.94 8.90
N SER A 169 -12.83 -14.72 9.41
CA SER A 169 -13.45 -13.50 8.87
C SER A 169 -12.67 -12.87 7.72
N ILE A 170 -11.44 -13.33 7.43
CA ILE A 170 -10.61 -12.80 6.37
C ILE A 170 -11.28 -13.05 5.01
N ALA A 171 -11.52 -11.98 4.27
CA ALA A 171 -12.01 -12.02 2.90
C ALA A 171 -11.10 -11.17 2.01
N VAL A 172 -10.48 -11.82 1.02
CA VAL A 172 -9.56 -11.19 0.07
C VAL A 172 -10.00 -11.52 -1.36
N THR A 173 -10.12 -10.50 -2.21
CA THR A 173 -10.34 -10.66 -3.65
C THR A 173 -9.01 -10.42 -4.37
N ILE A 174 -8.53 -11.40 -5.13
CA ILE A 174 -7.34 -11.29 -5.96
C ILE A 174 -7.76 -11.51 -7.41
N HIS A 175 -7.50 -10.52 -8.29
CA HIS A 175 -7.86 -10.67 -9.70
C HIS A 175 -6.96 -9.87 -10.65
N CYS A 176 -6.80 -10.37 -11.89
CA CYS A 176 -6.00 -9.72 -12.94
C CYS A 176 -4.56 -9.38 -12.50
N CYS A 177 -3.95 -10.26 -11.71
CA CYS A 177 -2.56 -10.18 -11.27
C CYS A 177 -1.68 -11.08 -12.16
N PHE A 178 -0.41 -10.76 -12.27
CA PHE A 178 0.60 -11.54 -12.96
C PHE A 178 1.61 -12.05 -11.93
N PHE A 179 1.88 -13.36 -11.98
CA PHE A 179 2.82 -14.05 -11.10
C PHE A 179 3.88 -14.68 -11.99
N ASP A 180 5.13 -14.26 -11.85
CA ASP A 180 6.23 -14.71 -12.71
C ASP A 180 7.44 -15.06 -11.87
N SER A 181 7.96 -16.27 -12.06
CA SER A 181 9.14 -16.74 -11.31
C SER A 181 8.92 -16.65 -9.79
N THR A 182 7.69 -16.90 -9.35
CA THR A 182 7.32 -17.09 -7.94
C THR A 182 7.22 -18.59 -7.65
N ILE A 183 7.80 -19.07 -6.54
CA ILE A 183 7.93 -20.51 -6.23
C ILE A 183 6.99 -20.93 -5.09
#